data_AF-A0A831PSY3-F1
#
_entry.id   AF-A0A831PSY3-F1
#
_cell.length_a   1.000
_cell.length_b   1.000
_cell.length_c   1.000
_cell.angle_alpha   90.00
_cell.angle_beta   90.00
_cell.angle_gamma   90.00
#
_symmetry.space_group_name_H-M   'P 1'
#
loop_
_entity.id
_entity.type
_entity.pdbx_description
1 polymer ?
#
loop_
_entity_poly.entity_id
_entity_poly.type
_entity_poly.pdbx_seq_one_letter_code
_entity_poly.pdbx_strand_id
1 'polypeptide(L)'
;MDESMLDTIHTADLPEATKNELIESLEGRQVSSDAFEEIMKGVWAEYAQTRIEPCEACGVIAAQSLGEPGTQMTMRTFHYAGVAEINVTLGLPRLIEIMDARKEPSTPTMTIHLDVDYAIDRDKA
;
A
#
# COMPACT_ATOMS: atom_id res chain seq x y z
N MET A 1 -28.82 -7.88 -0.94
CA MET A 1 -28.40 -7.54 -2.30
C MET A 1 -28.98 -8.57 -3.24
N ASP A 2 -29.58 -8.13 -4.34
CA ASP A 2 -30.02 -9.06 -5.37
C ASP A 2 -28.80 -9.65 -6.09
N GLU A 3 -28.88 -10.93 -6.43
CA GLU A 3 -27.83 -11.69 -7.12
C GLU A 3 -27.43 -11.02 -8.45
N SER A 4 -28.37 -10.33 -9.10
CA SER A 4 -28.15 -9.53 -10.31
C SER A 4 -27.24 -8.31 -10.09
N MET A 5 -27.29 -7.69 -8.91
CA MET A 5 -26.46 -6.50 -8.61
C MET A 5 -25.01 -6.92 -8.33
N LEU A 6 -24.81 -8.07 -7.69
CA LEU A 6 -23.50 -8.67 -7.48
C LEU A 6 -22.81 -8.98 -8.81
N ASP A 7 -23.52 -9.62 -9.74
CA ASP A 7 -22.98 -9.96 -11.06
C ASP A 7 -22.55 -8.72 -11.86
N THR A 8 -23.31 -7.63 -11.71
CA THR A 8 -22.99 -6.32 -12.30
C THR A 8 -21.70 -5.74 -11.74
N ILE A 9 -21.47 -5.83 -10.43
CA ILE A 9 -20.22 -5.35 -9.78
C ILE A 9 -19.02 -6.20 -10.23
N HIS A 10 -19.18 -7.52 -10.29
CA HIS A 10 -18.09 -8.42 -10.69
C HIS A 10 -17.67 -8.23 -12.15
N THR A 11 -18.64 -8.00 -13.04
CA THR A 11 -18.41 -7.78 -14.47
C THR A 11 -17.89 -6.38 -14.80
N ALA A 12 -18.02 -5.42 -13.89
CA ALA A 12 -17.53 -4.05 -14.10
C ALA A 12 -15.99 -4.00 -14.26
N ASP A 13 -15.53 -3.10 -15.13
CA ASP A 13 -14.10 -2.85 -15.41
C ASP A 13 -13.45 -1.97 -14.32
N LEU A 14 -13.55 -2.41 -13.06
CA LEU A 14 -13.03 -1.71 -11.89
C LEU A 14 -11.94 -2.54 -11.18
N PRO A 15 -11.02 -1.92 -10.43
CA PRO A 15 -10.08 -2.65 -9.59
C PRO A 15 -10.79 -3.53 -8.54
N GLU A 16 -10.26 -4.72 -8.29
CA GLU A 16 -10.82 -5.68 -7.33
C GLU A 16 -10.96 -5.10 -5.91
N ALA A 17 -10.01 -4.25 -5.49
CA ALA A 17 -10.09 -3.58 -4.20
C ALA A 17 -11.34 -2.68 -4.10
N THR A 18 -11.63 -1.90 -5.15
CA THR A 18 -12.81 -1.04 -5.22
C THR A 18 -14.09 -1.84 -5.29
N LYS A 19 -14.09 -2.98 -6.00
CA LYS A 19 -15.24 -3.91 -6.03
C LYS A 19 -15.54 -4.48 -4.64
N ASN A 20 -14.52 -4.93 -3.93
CA ASN A 20 -14.69 -5.49 -2.58
C ASN A 20 -15.22 -4.43 -1.60
N GLU A 21 -14.69 -3.21 -1.65
CA GLU A 21 -15.16 -2.10 -0.82
C GLU A 21 -16.62 -1.71 -1.12
N LEU A 22 -17.02 -1.76 -2.40
CA LEU A 22 -18.40 -1.56 -2.82
C LEU A 22 -19.34 -2.64 -2.27
N ILE A 23 -18.93 -3.91 -2.35
CA ILE A 23 -19.72 -5.03 -1.83
C ILE A 23 -19.91 -4.88 -0.32
N GLU A 24 -18.83 -4.67 0.43
CA GLU A 24 -18.89 -4.45 1.89
C GLU A 24 -19.76 -3.23 2.26
N SER A 25 -19.68 -2.15 1.48
CA SER A 25 -20.46 -0.94 1.72
C SER A 25 -21.96 -1.08 1.41
N LEU A 26 -22.31 -1.99 0.51
CA LEU A 26 -23.70 -2.28 0.10
C LEU A 26 -24.31 -3.46 0.86
N GLU A 27 -23.48 -4.29 1.50
CA GLU A 27 -23.91 -5.36 2.39
C GLU A 27 -24.75 -4.79 3.55
N GLY A 28 -25.93 -5.40 3.78
CA GLY A 28 -26.86 -4.98 4.82
C GLY A 28 -27.71 -3.73 4.51
N ARG A 29 -27.53 -3.08 3.35
CA ARG A 29 -28.35 -1.93 2.92
C ARG A 29 -29.41 -2.34 1.90
N GLN A 30 -30.63 -1.82 2.05
CA GLN A 30 -31.66 -1.93 1.02
C GLN A 30 -31.52 -0.75 0.06
N VAL A 31 -30.99 -1.02 -1.14
CA VAL A 31 -30.76 -0.02 -2.18
C VAL A 31 -31.72 -0.33 -3.33
N SER A 32 -32.43 0.67 -3.84
CA SER A 32 -33.24 0.51 -5.05
C SER A 32 -32.35 0.30 -6.28
N SER A 33 -32.91 -0.27 -7.36
CA SER A 33 -32.23 -0.37 -8.66
C SER A 33 -31.66 0.99 -9.11
N ASP A 34 -32.46 2.04 -8.97
CA ASP A 34 -32.12 3.38 -9.46
C ASP A 34 -30.99 4.01 -8.64
N ALA A 35 -31.03 3.84 -7.31
CA ALA A 35 -29.97 4.31 -6.43
C ALA A 35 -28.66 3.54 -6.67
N PHE A 36 -28.73 2.25 -6.99
CA PHE A 36 -27.54 1.47 -7.34
C PHE A 36 -26.91 1.92 -8.66
N GLU A 37 -27.72 2.20 -9.67
CA GLU A 37 -27.22 2.73 -10.94
C GLU A 37 -26.54 4.10 -10.75
N GLU A 38 -27.12 4.97 -9.93
CA GLU A 38 -26.48 6.25 -9.59
C GLU A 38 -25.14 6.07 -8.85
N ILE A 39 -25.08 5.13 -7.90
CA ILE A 39 -23.83 4.82 -7.18
C ILE A 39 -22.77 4.31 -8.15
N MET A 40 -23.10 3.34 -9.00
CA MET A 40 -22.17 2.78 -9.99
C MET A 40 -21.67 3.85 -10.96
N LYS A 41 -22.57 4.72 -11.43
CA LYS A 41 -22.20 5.86 -12.28
C LYS A 41 -21.27 6.83 -11.58
N GLY A 42 -21.53 7.13 -10.30
CA GLY A 42 -20.68 8.00 -9.48
C GLY A 42 -19.28 7.41 -9.28
N VAL A 43 -19.19 6.12 -8.93
CA VAL A 43 -17.92 5.41 -8.78
C VAL A 43 -17.14 5.43 -10.09
N TRP A 44 -17.79 5.13 -11.21
CA TRP A 44 -17.13 5.16 -12.51
C TRP A 44 -16.64 6.56 -12.88
N ALA A 45 -17.43 7.59 -12.60
CA ALA A 45 -17.05 8.98 -12.88
C ALA A 45 -15.84 9.42 -12.04
N GLU A 46 -15.77 9.03 -10.77
CA GLU A 46 -14.64 9.31 -9.89
C GLU A 46 -13.39 8.53 -10.33
N TYR A 47 -13.56 7.24 -10.65
CA TYR A 47 -12.46 6.41 -11.16
C TYR A 47 -11.90 6.97 -12.47
N ALA A 48 -12.75 7.39 -13.40
CA ALA A 48 -12.32 7.99 -14.65
C ALA A 48 -11.55 9.30 -14.45
N GLN A 49 -11.96 10.12 -13.47
CA GLN A 49 -11.31 11.41 -13.17
C GLN A 49 -9.99 11.29 -12.40
N THR A 50 -9.82 10.23 -11.61
CA THR A 50 -8.59 10.01 -10.83
C THR A 50 -7.46 9.37 -11.62
N ARG A 51 -7.71 8.98 -12.88
CA ARG A 51 -6.68 8.45 -13.77
C ARG A 51 -5.70 9.55 -14.16
N ILE A 52 -4.44 9.18 -14.27
CA ILE A 52 -3.40 10.07 -14.78
C ILE A 52 -3.60 10.31 -16.28
N GLU A 53 -3.39 11.55 -16.70
CA GLU A 53 -3.42 11.91 -18.11
C GLU A 53 -2.29 11.21 -18.88
N PRO A 54 -2.56 10.73 -20.11
CA PRO A 54 -1.53 10.13 -20.93
C PRO A 54 -0.45 11.15 -21.28
N CYS A 55 0.80 10.68 -21.38
CA CYS A 55 1.99 11.48 -21.68
C CYS A 55 2.43 12.46 -20.56
N GLU A 56 1.88 12.35 -19.35
CA GLU A 56 2.36 13.09 -18.19
C GLU A 56 3.80 12.68 -17.81
N ALA A 57 4.59 13.63 -17.27
CA ALA A 57 6.00 13.41 -16.96
C ALA A 57 6.21 12.67 -15.62
N CYS A 58 5.58 11.51 -15.45
CA CYS A 58 5.54 10.76 -14.18
C CYS A 58 6.93 10.48 -13.60
N GLY A 59 7.94 10.22 -14.46
CA GLY A 59 9.30 9.93 -14.02
C GLY A 59 9.98 11.12 -13.34
N VAL A 60 9.79 12.33 -13.87
CA VAL A 60 10.36 13.56 -13.29
C VAL A 60 9.67 13.90 -11.98
N ILE A 61 8.34 13.83 -11.96
CA ILE A 61 7.53 14.07 -10.76
C ILE A 61 7.92 13.07 -9.67
N ALA A 62 7.98 11.77 -9.98
CA ALA A 62 8.36 10.75 -9.02
C ALA A 62 9.78 10.96 -8.48
N ALA A 63 10.75 11.29 -9.35
CA ALA A 63 12.12 11.57 -8.92
C ALA A 63 12.20 12.77 -7.96
N GLN A 64 11.46 13.85 -8.25
CA GLN A 64 11.39 15.03 -7.38
C GLN A 64 10.69 14.71 -6.07
N SER A 65 9.53 14.07 -6.10
CA SER A 65 8.74 13.72 -4.91
C SER A 65 9.48 12.80 -3.94
N LEU A 66 10.36 11.93 -4.46
CA LEU A 66 11.24 11.09 -3.63
C LEU A 66 12.47 11.86 -3.12
N GLY A 67 13.07 12.71 -3.96
CA GLY A 67 14.32 13.41 -3.65
C GLY A 67 14.18 14.62 -2.72
N GLU A 68 13.08 15.38 -2.83
CA GLU A 68 12.85 16.59 -2.05
C GLU A 68 12.81 16.33 -0.52
N PRO A 69 12.07 15.33 -0.02
CA PRO A 69 12.11 14.96 1.40
C PRO A 69 13.49 14.51 1.86
N GLY A 70 14.31 13.93 0.97
CA GLY A 70 15.66 13.47 1.28
C GLY A 70 16.56 14.57 1.85
N THR A 71 16.38 15.82 1.41
CA THR A 71 17.10 16.99 1.94
C THR A 71 16.64 17.38 3.34
N GLN A 72 15.34 17.17 3.63
CA GLN A 72 14.70 17.47 4.91
C GLN A 72 14.91 16.35 5.95
N MET A 73 15.32 15.16 5.54
CA MET A 73 15.58 13.99 6.40
C MET A 73 16.86 14.08 7.24
N THR A 74 17.43 15.28 7.44
CA THR A 74 18.72 15.46 8.10
C THR A 74 18.69 15.42 9.64
N MET A 75 17.53 15.53 10.31
CA MET A 75 17.49 15.71 11.78
C MET A 75 16.27 15.08 12.49
N ARG A 76 16.08 13.74 12.52
CA ARG A 76 15.04 13.13 13.38
C ARG A 76 15.24 11.73 13.98
N THR A 77 16.45 11.27 14.30
CA THR A 77 16.59 10.02 15.09
C THR A 77 17.94 9.87 15.79
N PHE A 78 18.14 10.56 16.91
CA PHE A 78 19.23 10.19 17.83
C PHE A 78 18.78 9.87 19.25
N HIS A 79 17.50 10.01 19.59
CA HIS A 79 17.01 9.72 20.94
C HIS A 79 15.83 8.76 20.89
N TYR A 80 16.09 7.48 20.60
CA TYR A 80 15.21 6.40 21.03
C TYR A 80 15.69 5.95 22.41
N ALA A 81 14.96 6.33 23.45
CA ALA A 81 15.28 5.95 24.82
C ALA A 81 14.98 4.46 25.01
N GLY A 82 16.02 3.63 25.16
CA GLY A 82 15.94 2.46 26.03
C GLY A 82 15.66 1.07 25.42
N VAL A 83 15.75 0.85 24.11
CA VAL A 83 15.73 -0.51 23.55
C VAL A 83 16.94 -0.71 22.66
N ALA A 84 17.82 -1.65 23.04
CA ALA A 84 19.10 -1.94 22.39
C ALA A 84 18.99 -2.65 21.03
N GLU A 85 17.82 -2.63 20.40
CA GLU A 85 17.58 -3.34 19.16
C GLU A 85 17.50 -2.38 17.98
N ILE A 86 18.54 -2.53 17.17
CA ILE A 86 18.66 -2.19 15.75
C ILE A 86 18.99 -0.72 15.46
N ASN A 87 20.29 -0.42 15.51
CA ASN A 87 20.92 0.62 14.71
C ASN A 87 20.85 0.25 13.21
N VAL A 88 19.64 0.14 12.65
CA VAL A 88 19.43 0.12 11.18
C VAL A 88 19.96 1.46 10.67
N THR A 89 20.52 1.53 9.48
CA THR A 89 20.88 2.80 8.84
C THR A 89 19.63 3.68 8.68
N LEU A 90 19.40 4.59 9.64
CA LEU A 90 18.14 5.31 9.87
C LEU A 90 17.84 6.36 8.77
N GLY A 91 17.37 5.88 7.61
CA GLY A 91 16.66 6.69 6.61
C GLY A 91 17.40 6.82 5.28
N LEU A 92 17.98 7.99 5.03
CA LEU A 92 18.54 8.34 3.72
C LEU A 92 19.68 7.40 3.25
N PRO A 93 20.64 6.99 4.09
CA PRO A 93 21.69 6.06 3.66
C PRO A 93 21.13 4.72 3.17
N ARG A 94 20.08 4.21 3.82
CA ARG A 94 19.43 2.95 3.41
C ARG A 94 18.70 3.09 2.08
N LEU A 95 18.03 4.22 1.84
CA LEU A 95 17.38 4.51 0.55
C LEU A 95 18.40 4.54 -0.59
N ILE A 96 19.56 5.16 -0.37
CA ILE A 96 20.67 5.20 -1.35
C ILE A 96 21.19 3.78 -1.64
N GLU A 97 21.41 2.96 -0.61
CA GLU A 97 21.88 1.58 -0.81
C GLU A 97 20.94 0.72 -1.66
N ILE A 98 19.63 0.86 -1.45
CA ILE A 98 18.60 0.14 -2.20
C ILE A 98 18.56 0.64 -3.65
N MET A 99 18.56 1.96 -3.85
CA MET A 99 18.49 2.57 -5.17
C MET A 99 19.74 2.28 -6.02
N ASP A 100 20.93 2.31 -5.41
CA ASP A 100 22.21 1.99 -6.07
C ASP A 100 22.42 0.47 -6.27
N ALA A 101 21.49 -0.36 -5.80
CA ALA A 101 21.58 -1.82 -5.83
C ALA A 101 22.92 -2.34 -5.29
N ARG A 102 23.37 -1.84 -4.13
CA ARG A 102 24.66 -2.24 -3.56
C ARG A 102 24.66 -3.74 -3.22
N LYS A 103 25.74 -4.42 -3.60
CA LYS A 103 25.91 -5.87 -3.38
C LYS A 103 25.88 -6.24 -1.89
N GLU A 104 26.49 -5.43 -1.04
CA GLU A 104 26.56 -5.66 0.41
C GLU A 104 25.97 -4.42 1.12
N PRO A 105 24.79 -4.53 1.76
CA PRO A 105 24.17 -3.43 2.48
C PRO A 105 24.85 -3.23 3.85
N SER A 106 24.82 -2.00 4.35
CA SER A 106 25.28 -1.73 5.72
C SER A 106 24.24 -2.29 6.70
N THR A 107 24.68 -3.11 7.65
CA THR A 107 23.84 -3.71 8.70
C THR A 107 22.71 -4.61 8.13
N PRO A 108 23.04 -5.75 7.49
CA PRO A 108 22.02 -6.71 7.04
C PRO A 108 21.26 -7.30 8.23
N THR A 109 19.95 -7.38 8.11
CA THR A 109 19.06 -8.01 9.11
C THR A 109 18.20 -9.05 8.42
N MET A 110 17.90 -10.16 9.11
CA MET A 110 17.04 -11.22 8.63
C MET A 110 15.96 -11.53 9.65
N THR A 111 14.71 -11.57 9.21
CA THR A 111 13.59 -12.05 10.02
C THR A 111 13.41 -13.53 9.73
N ILE A 112 13.72 -14.38 10.71
CA ILE A 112 13.54 -15.83 10.60
C ILE A 112 12.15 -16.17 11.15
N HIS A 113 11.30 -16.69 10.28
CA HIS A 113 10.01 -17.26 10.69
C HIS A 113 10.19 -18.74 11.01
N LEU A 114 9.61 -19.17 12.13
CA LEU A 114 9.60 -20.57 12.55
C LEU A 114 8.39 -21.29 11.94
N ASP A 115 8.55 -22.55 11.56
CA ASP A 115 7.40 -23.39 11.20
C ASP A 115 6.50 -23.57 12.42
N VAL A 116 5.22 -23.90 12.18
CA VAL A 116 4.19 -23.99 13.22
C VAL A 116 4.62 -24.90 14.38
N ASP A 117 5.33 -25.98 14.10
CA ASP A 117 5.81 -26.95 15.10
C ASP A 117 6.91 -26.40 16.03
N TYR A 118 7.65 -25.37 15.59
CA TYR A 118 8.74 -24.72 16.33
C TYR A 118 8.35 -23.36 16.90
N ALA A 119 7.35 -22.70 16.31
CA ALA A 119 6.89 -21.38 16.72
C ALA A 119 6.27 -21.32 18.14
N ILE A 120 5.83 -22.47 18.66
CA ILE A 120 5.08 -22.56 19.93
C ILE A 120 6.01 -22.87 21.11
N ASP A 121 7.21 -23.42 20.86
CA ASP A 121 8.11 -23.94 21.88
C ASP A 121 9.48 -23.28 21.79
N ARG A 122 9.80 -22.45 22.79
CA ARG A 122 11.05 -21.68 22.85
C ARG A 122 12.30 -22.58 22.93
N ASP A 123 12.18 -23.78 23.48
CA ASP A 123 13.33 -24.69 23.61
C ASP A 123 13.62 -25.45 22.30
N LYS A 124 12.70 -25.40 21.34
CA LYS A 124 12.86 -25.97 19.99
C LYS A 124 13.18 -24.91 18.92
N ALA A 125 13.05 -23.64 19.28
CA ALA A 125 13.32 -22.48 18.43
C ALA A 125 14.82 -22.15 18.33
#